data_AF-A0A3C0AAT7-F1
#
_entry.id   AF-A0A3C0AAT7-F1
#
_cell.length_a   1.000
_cell.length_b   1.000
_cell.length_c   1.000
_cell.angle_alpha   90.00
_cell.angle_beta   90.00
_cell.angle_gamma   90.00
#
_symmetry.space_group_name_H-M   'P 1'
#
loop_
_entity.id
_entity.type
_entity.pdbx_description
1 polymer ?
#
loop_
_entity_poly.entity_id
_entity_poly.type
_entity_poly.pdbx_seq_one_letter_code
_entity_poly.pdbx_strand_id
1 'polypeptide(L)'
;NSGWLQETPDSVTKITWDNAAILAPKTAADLGVEADSVVKLILDGKSIELPVYVLPGQAPNSVAVALGYGRTAAGLVGGDVARDVKPVGENVAALQSKGAIDFKSGLKVEKTGKTYELAVTQDHHAIDTVGQDEIQGRVGQLVREGDLSEYESDPGFAKGRTHHPPLVSLWDENKDGKPIYKELSYEGQAWGMSIDLSKCIGCNACSVACQAENNVPVVGREQVINGREMHWLRIDRYFTGEDVDNPGIAI
;
A
#
# COMPACT_ATOMS: atom_id res chain seq x y z
N ASN A 1 3.89 19.30 6.50
CA ASN A 1 5.07 19.59 5.65
C ASN A 1 6.20 18.60 5.89
N SER A 2 5.90 17.32 6.18
CA SER A 2 6.90 16.28 6.37
C SER A 2 6.98 15.47 5.08
N GLY A 3 8.14 15.42 4.44
CA GLY A 3 8.34 14.65 3.20
C GLY A 3 8.22 13.15 3.44
N TRP A 4 8.84 12.65 4.51
CA TRP A 4 8.76 11.25 4.91
C TRP A 4 7.31 10.76 5.02
N LEU A 5 6.44 11.51 5.70
CA LEU A 5 5.04 11.11 5.88
C LEU A 5 4.17 11.29 4.62
N GLN A 6 4.60 12.09 3.64
CA GLN A 6 3.88 12.27 2.38
C GLN A 6 4.21 11.17 1.37
N GLU A 7 5.45 10.70 1.38
CA GLU A 7 5.93 9.59 0.54
C GLU A 7 5.72 8.21 1.20
N THR A 8 5.53 8.15 2.52
CA THR A 8 5.19 6.88 3.18
C THR A 8 3.80 6.45 2.71
N PRO A 9 3.64 5.24 2.15
CA PRO A 9 2.35 4.78 1.65
C PRO A 9 1.33 4.65 2.78
N ASP A 10 0.06 4.90 2.48
CA ASP A 10 -1.03 4.52 3.37
C ASP A 10 -1.00 3.01 3.66
N SER A 11 -1.31 2.62 4.90
CA SER A 11 -1.23 1.22 5.34
C SER A 11 -2.14 0.28 4.54
N VAL A 12 -3.26 0.81 4.01
CA VAL A 12 -4.28 0.03 3.32
C VAL A 12 -4.23 0.26 1.81
N THR A 13 -4.32 1.51 1.35
CA THR A 13 -4.45 1.83 -0.09
C THR A 13 -3.10 1.98 -0.79
N LYS A 14 -2.01 2.11 -0.02
CA LYS A 14 -0.65 2.38 -0.53
C LYS A 14 -0.52 3.67 -1.33
N ILE A 15 -1.52 4.55 -1.25
CA ILE A 15 -1.47 5.89 -1.83
C ILE A 15 -0.42 6.72 -1.09
N THR A 16 0.31 7.54 -1.85
CA THR A 16 1.24 8.56 -1.39
C THR A 16 0.84 9.90 -1.98
N TRP A 17 1.27 11.01 -1.36
CA TRP A 17 1.13 12.38 -1.87
C TRP A 17 -0.28 12.91 -2.15
N ASP A 18 -1.33 12.11 -1.99
CA ASP A 18 -2.72 12.49 -2.29
C ASP A 18 -3.69 11.86 -1.28
N ASN A 19 -4.89 12.43 -1.20
CA ASN A 19 -6.06 11.75 -0.67
C ASN A 19 -7.03 11.41 -1.82
N ALA A 20 -7.88 10.43 -1.57
CA ALA A 20 -8.85 9.94 -2.53
C ALA A 20 -10.21 9.68 -1.86
N ALA A 21 -11.25 9.60 -2.69
CA ALA A 21 -12.54 9.03 -2.33
C ALA A 21 -12.44 7.50 -2.42
N ILE A 22 -12.37 6.85 -1.26
CA ILE A 22 -12.26 5.39 -1.16
C ILE A 22 -13.66 4.78 -1.27
N LEU A 23 -13.86 3.93 -2.27
CA LEU A 23 -15.14 3.30 -2.59
C LEU A 23 -15.03 1.77 -2.60
N ALA A 24 -16.12 1.11 -2.22
CA ALA A 24 -16.28 -0.32 -2.44
C ALA A 24 -16.39 -0.64 -3.94
N PRO A 25 -15.92 -1.81 -4.43
CA PRO A 25 -16.07 -2.22 -5.82
C PRO A 25 -17.52 -2.14 -6.31
N LYS A 26 -18.47 -2.63 -5.51
CA LYS A 26 -19.90 -2.54 -5.83
C LYS A 26 -20.41 -1.11 -5.96
N THR A 27 -20.02 -0.21 -5.05
CA THR A 27 -20.43 1.20 -5.10
C THR A 27 -19.81 1.92 -6.29
N ALA A 28 -18.56 1.61 -6.63
CA ALA A 28 -17.92 2.13 -7.83
C ALA A 28 -18.65 1.67 -9.10
N ALA A 29 -19.04 0.39 -9.17
CA ALA A 29 -19.82 -0.17 -10.28
C ALA A 29 -21.22 0.46 -10.41
N ASP A 30 -21.95 0.62 -9.30
CA ASP A 30 -23.28 1.26 -9.27
C ASP A 30 -23.22 2.73 -9.70
N LEU A 31 -22.16 3.44 -9.32
CA LEU A 31 -21.89 4.80 -9.78
C LEU A 31 -21.35 4.83 -11.22
N GLY A 32 -20.79 3.71 -11.69
CA GLY A 32 -20.08 3.50 -12.96
C GLY A 32 -18.74 4.23 -13.06
N VAL A 33 -18.03 4.38 -11.95
CA VAL A 33 -16.69 4.99 -11.87
C VAL A 33 -15.62 3.92 -11.78
N GLU A 34 -14.45 4.20 -12.33
CA GLU A 34 -13.29 3.31 -12.31
C GLU A 34 -12.20 3.88 -11.41
N ALA A 35 -11.12 3.12 -11.20
CA ALA A 35 -9.88 3.67 -10.66
C ALA A 35 -9.45 4.89 -11.50
N ASP A 36 -8.85 5.89 -10.86
CA ASP A 36 -8.44 7.18 -11.43
C ASP A 36 -9.58 8.11 -11.90
N SER A 37 -10.85 7.70 -11.83
CA SER A 37 -11.98 8.61 -12.09
C SER A 37 -12.02 9.73 -11.04
N VAL A 38 -12.40 10.94 -11.43
CA VAL A 38 -12.63 12.03 -10.48
C VAL A 38 -14.13 12.19 -10.23
N VAL A 39 -14.52 12.18 -8.96
CA VAL A 39 -15.91 12.38 -8.52
C VAL A 39 -16.07 13.67 -7.75
N LYS A 40 -17.24 14.28 -7.88
CA LYS A 40 -17.67 15.43 -7.08
C LYS A 40 -18.52 14.93 -5.92
N LEU A 41 -18.01 15.12 -4.71
CA LEU A 41 -18.69 14.83 -3.46
C LEU A 41 -19.47 16.07 -3.03
N ILE A 42 -20.78 15.94 -2.82
CA ILE A 42 -21.68 17.05 -2.46
C ILE A 42 -22.40 16.71 -1.15
N LEU A 43 -22.21 17.55 -0.14
CA LEU A 43 -22.82 17.39 1.18
C LEU A 43 -23.19 18.76 1.76
N ASP A 44 -24.42 18.93 2.24
CA ASP A 44 -24.97 20.19 2.78
C ASP A 44 -24.73 21.43 1.88
N GLY A 45 -24.80 21.26 0.56
CA GLY A 45 -24.57 22.35 -0.40
C GLY A 45 -23.10 22.73 -0.59
N LYS A 46 -22.15 22.06 0.08
CA LYS A 46 -20.72 22.17 -0.18
C LYS A 46 -20.29 21.04 -1.11
N SER A 47 -19.25 21.28 -1.89
CA SER A 47 -18.72 20.26 -2.79
C SER A 47 -17.20 20.28 -2.90
N ILE A 48 -16.62 19.11 -3.13
CA ILE A 48 -15.20 18.93 -3.44
C ILE A 48 -15.05 17.87 -4.53
N GLU A 49 -14.02 17.98 -5.36
CA GLU A 49 -13.65 16.94 -6.32
C GLU A 49 -12.51 16.11 -5.73
N LEU A 50 -12.57 14.79 -5.88
CA LEU A 50 -11.53 13.87 -5.44
C LEU A 50 -11.33 12.75 -6.47
N PRO A 51 -10.09 12.25 -6.65
CA PRO A 51 -9.86 11.02 -7.36
C PRO A 51 -10.47 9.84 -6.61
N VAL A 52 -10.95 8.84 -7.34
CA VAL A 52 -11.52 7.60 -6.82
C VAL A 52 -10.41 6.57 -6.65
N TYR A 53 -10.43 5.90 -5.50
CA TYR A 53 -9.68 4.67 -5.30
C TYR A 53 -10.65 3.56 -4.90
N VAL A 54 -10.67 2.47 -5.66
CA VAL A 54 -11.54 1.33 -5.40
C VAL A 54 -10.81 0.36 -4.49
N LEU A 55 -11.33 0.16 -3.27
CA LEU A 55 -10.70 -0.66 -2.24
C LEU A 55 -11.57 -1.87 -1.90
N PRO A 56 -11.08 -3.11 -2.11
CA PRO A 56 -11.73 -4.31 -1.61
C PRO A 56 -11.93 -4.26 -0.09
N GLY A 57 -13.11 -4.64 0.38
CA GLY A 57 -13.48 -4.61 1.82
C GLY A 57 -13.93 -3.25 2.37
N GLN A 58 -13.97 -2.20 1.54
CA GLN A 58 -14.65 -0.96 1.92
C GLN A 58 -16.17 -1.21 2.00
N ALA A 59 -16.84 -0.63 3.00
CA ALA A 59 -18.28 -0.81 3.17
C ALA A 59 -19.07 -0.24 1.98
N PRO A 60 -20.01 -1.01 1.38
CA PRO A 60 -20.87 -0.50 0.30
C PRO A 60 -21.70 0.72 0.72
N ASN A 61 -21.98 1.61 -0.23
CA ASN A 61 -22.70 2.88 -0.03
C ASN A 61 -22.03 3.82 0.98
N SER A 62 -20.72 3.67 1.18
CA SER A 62 -19.90 4.57 1.98
C SER A 62 -18.75 5.13 1.14
N VAL A 63 -18.30 6.34 1.49
CA VAL A 63 -17.12 6.97 0.91
C VAL A 63 -16.22 7.38 2.05
N ALA A 64 -15.02 6.79 2.15
CA ALA A 64 -14.02 7.22 3.10
C ALA A 64 -13.07 8.23 2.45
N VAL A 65 -12.71 9.27 3.21
CA VAL A 65 -11.88 10.38 2.74
C VAL A 65 -10.93 10.81 3.85
N ALA A 66 -9.66 10.98 3.53
CA ALA A 66 -8.65 11.39 4.49
C ALA A 66 -8.59 12.92 4.63
N LEU A 67 -8.43 13.40 5.88
CA LEU A 67 -8.17 14.80 6.20
C LEU A 67 -6.66 15.08 6.20
N GLY A 68 -6.29 16.36 6.18
CA GLY A 68 -4.90 16.81 6.33
C GLY A 68 -4.19 17.22 5.01
N TYR A 69 -4.87 17.03 3.88
CA TYR A 69 -4.42 17.41 2.54
C TYR A 69 -5.03 18.75 2.06
N GLY A 70 -4.61 19.24 0.90
CA GLY A 70 -5.11 20.47 0.28
C GLY A 70 -4.78 21.75 1.04
N ARG A 71 -3.69 21.76 1.82
CA ARG A 71 -3.28 22.93 2.62
C ARG A 71 -2.57 23.95 1.75
N THR A 72 -3.00 25.21 1.80
CA THR A 72 -2.45 26.30 0.96
C THR A 72 -1.26 27.04 1.56
N ALA A 73 -0.92 26.76 2.83
CA ALA A 73 0.18 27.38 3.58
C ALA A 73 0.84 26.35 4.51
N ALA A 74 1.15 25.16 3.99
CA ALA A 74 1.87 24.12 4.70
C ALA A 74 3.39 24.21 4.51
N GLY A 75 3.86 24.66 3.34
CA GLY A 75 5.27 24.80 2.98
C GLY A 75 5.63 24.06 1.69
N LEU A 76 6.92 23.85 1.45
CA LEU A 76 7.44 23.32 0.17
C LEU A 76 7.04 21.86 -0.14
N VAL A 77 6.56 21.09 0.84
CA VAL A 77 6.14 19.70 0.66
C VAL A 77 4.62 19.61 0.57
N GLY A 78 3.90 20.24 1.51
CA GLY A 78 2.45 20.09 1.64
C GLY A 78 1.61 21.09 0.83
N GLY A 79 2.24 22.05 0.16
CA GLY A 79 1.58 23.15 -0.55
C GLY A 79 1.82 24.51 0.11
N ASP A 80 2.13 25.49 -0.73
CA ASP A 80 2.28 26.89 -0.34
C ASP A 80 1.99 27.78 -1.56
N VAL A 81 0.75 28.27 -1.65
CA VAL A 81 0.29 29.07 -2.78
C VAL A 81 1.06 30.39 -2.88
N ALA A 82 1.53 30.95 -1.76
CA ALA A 82 2.32 32.18 -1.76
C ALA A 82 3.73 31.97 -2.33
N ARG A 83 4.19 30.73 -2.41
CA ARG A 83 5.50 30.32 -2.98
C ARG A 83 5.36 29.53 -4.28
N ASP A 84 4.19 29.57 -4.91
CA ASP A 84 3.89 28.82 -6.15
C ASP A 84 4.07 27.29 -6.02
N VAL A 85 3.83 26.74 -4.83
CA VAL A 85 3.86 25.29 -4.57
C VAL A 85 2.42 24.78 -4.50
N LYS A 86 2.03 23.96 -5.48
CA LYS A 86 0.70 23.34 -5.54
C LYS A 86 0.46 22.47 -4.28
N PRO A 87 -0.71 22.59 -3.63
CA PRO A 87 -1.11 21.67 -2.56
C PRO A 87 -1.19 20.22 -3.00
N VAL A 88 -0.81 19.33 -2.09
CA VAL A 88 -0.91 17.88 -2.23
C VAL A 88 -2.30 17.43 -1.78
N GLY A 89 -2.99 16.62 -2.59
CA GLY A 89 -4.40 16.28 -2.39
C GLY A 89 -5.34 17.48 -2.23
N GLU A 90 -6.53 17.23 -1.69
CA GLU A 90 -7.62 18.19 -1.59
C GLU A 90 -8.13 18.38 -0.15
N ASN A 91 -8.60 19.59 0.16
CA ASN A 91 -9.01 19.95 1.53
C ASN A 91 -10.46 19.52 1.82
N VAL A 92 -10.61 18.30 2.31
CA VAL A 92 -11.91 17.69 2.64
C VAL A 92 -12.54 18.27 3.92
N ALA A 93 -11.79 18.98 4.76
CA ALA A 93 -12.34 19.59 5.98
C ALA A 93 -13.49 20.57 5.69
N ALA A 94 -13.57 21.11 4.47
CA ALA A 94 -14.69 21.92 4.02
C ALA A 94 -16.03 21.17 4.10
N LEU A 95 -16.07 19.86 3.84
CA LEU A 95 -17.28 19.03 3.91
C LEU A 95 -17.72 18.70 5.35
N GLN A 96 -16.87 18.91 6.35
CA GLN A 96 -17.25 18.65 7.73
C GLN A 96 -18.33 19.63 8.20
N SER A 97 -19.23 19.12 9.04
CA SER A 97 -20.31 19.88 9.66
C SER A 97 -20.20 19.78 11.18
N LYS A 98 -20.57 20.85 11.90
CA LYS A 98 -20.50 20.88 13.37
C LYS A 98 -21.41 19.77 13.93
N GLY A 99 -20.85 18.87 14.74
CA GLY A 99 -21.58 17.78 15.41
C GLY A 99 -21.53 16.42 14.70
N ALA A 100 -20.95 16.33 13.50
CA ALA A 100 -20.73 15.08 12.78
C ALA A 100 -19.32 15.11 12.16
N ILE A 101 -18.31 14.90 13.01
CA ILE A 101 -16.89 15.05 12.67
C ILE A 101 -16.36 13.79 11.97
N ASP A 102 -16.88 12.62 12.36
CA ASP A 102 -16.35 11.31 11.93
C ASP A 102 -17.16 10.65 10.81
N PHE A 103 -18.50 10.76 10.82
CA PHE A 103 -19.36 10.21 9.77
C PHE A 103 -20.60 11.05 9.54
N LYS A 104 -21.10 11.05 8.31
CA LYS A 104 -22.37 11.70 7.94
C LYS A 104 -23.01 11.04 6.72
N SER A 105 -24.33 10.88 6.76
CA SER A 105 -25.14 10.37 5.65
C SER A 105 -25.68 11.50 4.75
N GLY A 106 -26.21 11.14 3.58
CA GLY A 106 -26.81 12.09 2.63
C GLY A 106 -25.80 12.70 1.64
N LEU A 107 -24.62 12.11 1.54
CA LEU A 107 -23.64 12.44 0.53
C LEU A 107 -24.19 12.13 -0.86
N LYS A 108 -24.11 13.10 -1.77
CA LYS A 108 -24.38 12.91 -3.19
C LYS A 108 -23.05 12.83 -3.93
N VAL A 109 -22.92 11.86 -4.82
CA VAL A 109 -21.72 11.65 -5.63
C VAL A 109 -22.08 11.87 -7.09
N GLU A 110 -21.35 12.75 -7.77
CA GLU A 110 -21.54 13.06 -9.19
C GLU A 110 -20.26 12.79 -9.97
N LYS A 111 -20.38 12.17 -11.15
CA LYS A 111 -19.25 11.99 -12.06
C LYS A 111 -18.85 13.32 -12.67
N THR A 112 -17.55 13.58 -12.71
CA THR A 112 -17.02 14.79 -13.36
C THR A 112 -16.58 14.55 -14.81
N GLY A 113 -16.30 13.29 -15.18
CA GLY A 113 -15.69 12.93 -16.46
C GLY A 113 -14.19 13.20 -16.55
N LYS A 114 -13.56 13.74 -15.50
CA LYS A 114 -12.11 13.91 -15.41
C LYS A 114 -11.45 12.64 -14.88
N THR A 115 -10.18 12.47 -15.21
CA THR A 115 -9.32 11.43 -14.65
C THR A 115 -8.14 12.05 -13.92
N TYR A 116 -7.61 11.33 -12.93
CA TYR A 116 -6.46 11.71 -12.13
C TYR A 116 -5.75 10.45 -11.63
N GLU A 117 -4.54 10.24 -12.11
CA GLU A 117 -3.69 9.10 -11.75
C GLU A 117 -3.16 9.26 -10.33
N LEU A 118 -3.40 8.30 -9.44
CA LEU A 118 -2.89 8.30 -8.06
C LEU A 118 -1.48 7.71 -7.95
N ALA A 119 -0.64 8.25 -7.06
CA ALA A 119 0.69 7.71 -6.79
C ALA A 119 0.63 6.56 -5.77
N VAL A 120 0.70 5.31 -6.21
CA VAL A 120 0.54 4.09 -5.39
C VAL A 120 1.79 3.22 -5.45
N THR A 121 2.27 2.72 -4.31
CA THR A 121 3.60 2.09 -4.23
C THR A 121 3.66 0.56 -4.30
N GLN A 122 2.57 -0.14 -4.60
CA GLN A 122 2.54 -1.62 -4.49
C GLN A 122 2.70 -2.34 -5.84
N ASP A 123 2.33 -1.70 -6.94
CA ASP A 123 2.20 -2.38 -8.25
C ASP A 123 3.45 -2.24 -9.14
N HIS A 124 4.58 -1.80 -8.59
CA HIS A 124 5.79 -1.41 -9.33
C HIS A 124 6.43 -2.47 -10.24
N HIS A 125 6.10 -3.75 -10.06
CA HIS A 125 6.75 -4.84 -10.81
C HIS A 125 5.78 -5.63 -11.69
N ALA A 126 4.49 -5.30 -11.67
CA ALA A 126 3.56 -5.88 -12.62
C ALA A 126 3.69 -5.11 -13.94
N ILE A 127 4.30 -5.75 -14.94
CA ILE A 127 4.49 -5.17 -16.29
C ILE A 127 3.15 -5.02 -17.01
N ASP A 128 2.20 -5.91 -16.72
CA ASP A 128 0.88 -5.98 -17.32
C ASP A 128 -0.13 -6.62 -16.34
N THR A 129 -1.36 -6.78 -16.80
CA THR A 129 -2.44 -7.42 -16.03
C THR A 129 -2.12 -8.87 -15.66
N VAL A 130 -1.32 -9.57 -16.46
CA VAL A 130 -0.88 -10.94 -16.16
C VAL A 130 0.06 -10.93 -14.95
N GLY A 131 0.99 -9.98 -14.89
CA GLY A 131 1.84 -9.77 -13.72
C GLY A 131 1.06 -9.47 -12.45
N GLN A 132 -0.05 -8.72 -12.54
CA GLN A 132 -0.94 -8.45 -11.40
C GLN A 132 -1.68 -9.72 -10.96
N ASP A 133 -2.24 -10.48 -11.91
CA ASP A 133 -2.96 -11.72 -11.62
C ASP A 133 -2.03 -12.79 -11.01
N GLU A 134 -0.77 -12.87 -11.46
CA GLU A 134 0.23 -13.79 -10.91
C GLU A 134 0.64 -13.44 -9.48
N ILE A 135 0.66 -12.15 -9.11
CA ILE A 135 0.85 -11.75 -7.71
C ILE A 135 -0.28 -12.33 -6.86
N GLN A 136 -1.52 -12.21 -7.33
CA GLN A 136 -2.69 -12.73 -6.63
C GLN A 136 -2.66 -14.26 -6.52
N GLY A 137 -2.25 -14.96 -7.58
CA GLY A 137 -2.06 -16.41 -7.57
C GLY A 137 -0.97 -16.89 -6.60
N ARG A 138 0.02 -16.04 -6.29
CA ARG A 138 1.15 -16.36 -5.42
C ARG A 138 0.96 -15.96 -3.96
N VAL A 139 -0.13 -15.30 -3.58
CA VAL A 139 -0.35 -14.83 -2.20
C VAL A 139 -0.14 -15.95 -1.18
N GLY A 140 -0.67 -17.15 -1.41
CA GLY A 140 -0.48 -18.31 -0.51
C GLY A 140 0.97 -18.84 -0.41
N GLN A 141 1.86 -18.43 -1.30
CA GLN A 141 3.31 -18.69 -1.22
C GLN A 141 4.07 -17.53 -0.54
N LEU A 142 3.59 -16.29 -0.73
CA LEU A 142 4.17 -15.06 -0.17
C LEU A 142 3.86 -14.93 1.33
N VAL A 143 2.59 -15.12 1.69
CA VAL A 143 2.08 -15.09 3.06
C VAL A 143 1.43 -16.44 3.35
N ARG A 144 2.00 -17.19 4.29
CA ARG A 144 1.57 -18.56 4.61
C ARG A 144 0.67 -18.52 5.84
N GLU A 145 -0.62 -18.41 5.59
CA GLU A 145 -1.65 -18.27 6.63
C GLU A 145 -2.10 -19.63 7.17
N GLY A 146 -2.35 -19.73 8.47
CA GLY A 146 -2.96 -20.92 9.07
C GLY A 146 -3.75 -20.50 10.30
N ASP A 147 -4.79 -21.25 10.63
CA ASP A 147 -5.50 -21.04 11.88
C ASP A 147 -4.83 -21.79 13.04
N LEU A 148 -5.33 -21.54 14.25
CA LEU A 148 -4.79 -22.18 15.45
C LEU A 148 -4.91 -23.71 15.40
N SER A 149 -5.99 -24.23 14.81
CA SER A 149 -6.22 -25.67 14.75
C SER A 149 -5.25 -26.38 13.80
N GLU A 150 -4.95 -25.78 12.65
CA GLU A 150 -3.92 -26.25 11.73
C GLU A 150 -2.56 -26.26 12.43
N TYR A 151 -2.20 -25.16 13.11
CA TYR A 151 -0.93 -25.05 13.82
C TYR A 151 -0.79 -26.06 14.98
N GLU A 152 -1.86 -26.31 15.74
CA GLU A 152 -1.87 -27.32 16.81
C GLU A 152 -1.69 -28.74 16.26
N SER A 153 -2.22 -29.03 15.07
CA SER A 153 -2.09 -30.33 14.41
C SER A 153 -0.74 -30.52 13.69
N ASP A 154 -0.22 -29.48 13.05
CA ASP A 154 1.06 -29.45 12.34
C ASP A 154 1.77 -28.09 12.52
N PRO A 155 2.64 -27.95 13.53
CA PRO A 155 3.44 -26.72 13.71
C PRO A 155 4.39 -26.42 12.53
N GLY A 156 4.64 -27.41 11.67
CA GLY A 156 5.46 -27.32 10.47
C GLY A 156 4.69 -26.96 9.19
N PHE A 157 3.38 -26.71 9.26
CA PHE A 157 2.51 -26.55 8.08
C PHE A 157 3.08 -25.58 7.04
N ALA A 158 3.62 -24.44 7.51
CA ALA A 158 4.18 -23.40 6.66
C ALA A 158 5.42 -23.88 5.87
N LYS A 159 6.21 -24.83 6.39
CA LYS A 159 7.40 -25.35 5.68
C LYS A 159 7.01 -26.21 4.47
N GLY A 160 5.87 -26.89 4.53
CA GLY A 160 5.39 -27.79 3.47
C GLY A 160 4.75 -27.10 2.27
N ARG A 161 4.40 -25.81 2.37
CA ARG A 161 3.65 -25.08 1.33
C ARG A 161 4.46 -24.70 0.10
N THR A 162 5.78 -24.91 0.11
CA THR A 162 6.62 -24.71 -1.08
C THR A 162 7.70 -25.77 -1.12
N HIS A 163 7.76 -26.54 -2.21
CA HIS A 163 8.84 -27.49 -2.44
C HIS A 163 10.07 -26.74 -2.96
N HIS A 164 11.05 -26.49 -2.10
CA HIS A 164 12.37 -26.10 -2.57
C HIS A 164 13.26 -27.35 -2.68
N PRO A 165 13.95 -27.57 -3.81
CA PRO A 165 14.97 -28.62 -3.85
C PRO A 165 16.09 -28.32 -2.84
N PRO A 166 16.90 -29.31 -2.48
CA PRO A 166 18.13 -29.08 -1.73
C PRO A 166 18.96 -27.99 -2.43
N LEU A 167 19.37 -26.97 -1.68
CA LEU A 167 20.23 -25.91 -2.17
C LEU A 167 21.66 -26.44 -2.26
N VAL A 168 21.97 -27.14 -3.35
CA VAL A 168 23.33 -27.54 -3.71
C VAL A 168 23.93 -26.49 -4.62
N SER A 169 25.15 -26.02 -4.35
CA SER A 169 25.81 -25.14 -5.29
C SER A 169 26.40 -25.96 -6.44
N LEU A 170 26.30 -25.43 -7.66
CA LEU A 170 26.96 -25.99 -8.84
C LEU A 170 28.49 -25.88 -8.79
N TRP A 171 29.04 -25.20 -7.79
CA TRP A 171 30.44 -24.79 -7.69
C TRP A 171 31.13 -25.28 -6.39
N ASP A 172 30.48 -26.16 -5.63
CA ASP A 172 31.00 -26.62 -4.32
C ASP A 172 32.19 -27.59 -4.42
N GLU A 173 32.55 -28.07 -5.61
CA GLU A 173 33.66 -29.02 -5.76
C GLU A 173 34.54 -28.67 -6.97
N ASN A 174 35.81 -28.34 -6.72
CA ASN A 174 36.86 -28.47 -7.72
C ASN A 174 37.15 -29.96 -7.97
N LYS A 175 37.98 -30.28 -8.98
CA LYS A 175 38.34 -31.67 -9.35
C LYS A 175 38.98 -32.49 -8.22
N ASP A 176 39.34 -31.87 -7.11
CA ASP A 176 39.98 -32.47 -5.94
C ASP A 176 39.02 -32.60 -4.73
N GLY A 177 37.71 -32.39 -4.92
CA GLY A 177 36.69 -32.51 -3.87
C GLY A 177 36.73 -31.38 -2.82
N LYS A 178 37.22 -30.20 -3.19
CA LYS A 178 37.27 -29.02 -2.31
C LYS A 178 36.39 -27.88 -2.84
N PRO A 179 35.75 -27.10 -1.97
CA PRO A 179 35.02 -25.88 -2.34
C PRO A 179 35.84 -24.94 -3.24
N ILE A 180 35.28 -24.53 -4.39
CA ILE A 180 35.93 -23.60 -5.34
C ILE A 180 36.10 -22.21 -4.71
N TYR A 181 35.19 -21.83 -3.82
CA TYR A 181 35.31 -20.69 -2.91
C TYR A 181 35.52 -21.24 -1.49
N LYS A 182 36.36 -20.57 -0.69
CA LYS A 182 36.42 -20.79 0.76
C LYS A 182 34.98 -20.66 1.26
N GLU A 183 34.39 -21.70 1.85
CA GLU A 183 33.13 -21.56 2.59
C GLU A 183 33.29 -20.32 3.46
N LEU A 184 32.43 -19.32 3.24
CA LEU A 184 32.46 -18.09 4.02
C LEU A 184 32.27 -18.53 5.47
N SER A 185 33.37 -18.55 6.21
CA SER A 185 33.36 -18.99 7.60
C SER A 185 32.52 -17.98 8.34
N TYR A 186 31.36 -18.44 8.82
CA TYR A 186 30.60 -17.74 9.86
C TYR A 186 31.21 -18.00 11.25
N GLU A 187 32.51 -18.29 11.35
CA GLU A 187 33.22 -18.32 12.63
C GLU A 187 33.14 -16.92 13.25
N GLY A 188 32.25 -16.76 14.23
CA GLY A 188 31.93 -15.47 14.85
C GLY A 188 30.42 -15.23 14.93
N GLN A 189 29.99 -13.97 14.78
CA GLN A 189 28.58 -13.61 14.77
C GLN A 189 27.97 -13.77 13.36
N ALA A 190 26.93 -14.60 13.25
CA ALA A 190 26.08 -14.68 12.06
C ALA A 190 24.82 -13.84 12.28
N TRP A 191 24.67 -12.75 11.53
CA TRP A 191 23.52 -11.85 11.62
C TRP A 191 22.34 -12.40 10.80
N GLY A 192 21.19 -12.54 11.45
CA GLY A 192 19.93 -12.91 10.82
C GLY A 192 18.80 -11.99 11.28
N MET A 193 17.77 -11.85 10.46
CA MET A 193 16.55 -11.12 10.78
C MET A 193 15.36 -12.05 10.61
N SER A 194 14.47 -12.05 11.60
CA SER A 194 13.19 -12.74 11.54
C SER A 194 12.09 -11.73 11.82
N ILE A 195 11.06 -11.73 10.99
CA ILE A 195 9.91 -10.85 11.11
C ILE A 195 8.71 -11.72 11.45
N ASP A 196 8.09 -11.46 12.60
CA ASP A 196 6.84 -12.09 13.01
C ASP A 196 5.67 -11.40 12.31
N LEU A 197 5.23 -11.96 11.18
CA LEU A 197 4.16 -11.40 10.35
C LEU A 197 2.81 -11.39 11.07
N SER A 198 2.57 -12.32 12.00
CA SER A 198 1.33 -12.39 12.79
C SER A 198 1.08 -11.14 13.66
N LYS A 199 2.13 -10.36 13.93
CA LYS A 199 2.06 -9.10 14.69
C LYS A 199 2.20 -7.86 13.81
N CYS A 200 2.48 -8.03 12.52
CA CYS A 200 2.65 -6.91 11.60
C CYS A 200 1.29 -6.33 11.22
N ILE A 201 0.93 -5.18 11.81
CA ILE A 201 -0.31 -4.47 11.48
C ILE A 201 -0.17 -3.50 10.31
N GLY A 202 1.00 -3.44 9.67
CA GLY A 202 1.30 -2.54 8.56
C GLY A 202 1.36 -1.05 8.94
N CYS A 203 1.81 -0.70 10.14
CA CYS A 203 1.86 0.68 10.63
C CYS A 203 2.90 1.59 9.94
N ASN A 204 3.74 1.04 9.06
CA ASN A 204 4.81 1.72 8.32
C ASN A 204 5.90 2.42 9.16
N ALA A 205 5.89 2.27 10.49
CA ALA A 205 6.92 2.83 11.36
C ALA A 205 8.32 2.31 11.03
N CYS A 206 8.45 1.03 10.65
CA CYS A 206 9.70 0.43 10.22
C CYS A 206 10.24 1.02 8.90
N SER A 207 9.36 1.38 7.97
CA SER A 207 9.74 2.02 6.71
C SER A 207 10.26 3.45 6.96
N VAL A 208 9.54 4.25 7.74
CA VAL A 208 9.98 5.61 8.13
C VAL A 208 11.27 5.57 8.94
N ALA A 209 11.43 4.60 9.86
CA ALA A 209 12.66 4.44 10.63
C ALA A 209 13.86 4.11 9.73
N CYS A 210 13.66 3.23 8.74
CA CYS A 210 14.69 2.91 7.76
C CYS A 210 15.09 4.16 6.95
N GLN A 211 14.11 4.95 6.51
CA GLN A 211 14.34 6.20 5.78
C GLN A 211 15.13 7.22 6.62
N ALA A 212 14.76 7.37 7.90
CA ALA A 212 15.40 8.29 8.84
C ALA A 212 16.85 7.90 9.17
N GLU A 213 17.11 6.62 9.40
CA GLU A 213 18.45 6.13 9.78
C GLU A 213 19.42 6.10 8.60
N ASN A 214 18.93 5.71 7.41
CA ASN A 214 19.80 5.45 6.26
C ASN A 214 19.89 6.62 5.28
N ASN A 215 19.36 7.80 5.64
CA ASN A 215 19.35 8.99 4.80
C ASN A 215 18.72 8.75 3.41
N VAL A 216 17.68 7.92 3.35
CA VAL A 216 17.02 7.62 2.08
C VAL A 216 16.24 8.88 1.64
N PRO A 217 16.47 9.38 0.42
CA PRO A 217 15.91 10.65 -0.03
C PRO A 217 14.39 10.54 -0.22
N VAL A 218 13.69 11.67 -0.06
CA VAL A 218 12.27 11.76 -0.38
C VAL A 218 12.07 11.92 -1.88
N VAL A 219 11.21 11.09 -2.47
CA VAL A 219 10.84 11.13 -3.88
C VAL A 219 9.48 11.80 -4.06
N GLY A 220 9.42 12.77 -4.96
CA GLY A 220 8.19 13.48 -5.29
C GLY A 220 7.19 12.60 -6.04
N ARG A 221 5.91 12.96 -5.91
CA ARG A 221 4.75 12.29 -6.51
C ARG A 221 4.96 11.78 -7.95
N GLU A 222 5.46 12.62 -8.84
CA GLU A 222 5.65 12.27 -10.25
C GLU A 222 6.61 11.09 -10.44
N GLN A 223 7.67 11.01 -9.63
CA GLN A 223 8.63 9.92 -9.70
C GLN A 223 8.11 8.66 -9.00
N VAL A 224 7.27 8.80 -7.97
CA VAL A 224 6.57 7.66 -7.36
C VAL A 224 5.60 7.01 -8.37
N ILE A 225 4.85 7.81 -9.14
CA ILE A 225 4.00 7.28 -10.24
C ILE A 225 4.82 6.48 -11.26
N ASN A 226 6.07 6.89 -11.51
CA ASN A 226 6.99 6.18 -12.39
C ASN A 226 7.66 4.95 -11.74
N GLY A 227 7.25 4.56 -10.53
CA GLY A 227 7.81 3.45 -9.76
C GLY A 227 9.26 3.63 -9.33
N ARG A 228 9.60 4.85 -8.89
CA ARG A 228 10.96 5.25 -8.47
C ARG A 228 11.00 5.78 -7.05
N GLU A 229 10.04 5.39 -6.22
CA GLU A 229 10.06 5.63 -4.78
C GLU A 229 11.30 4.99 -4.15
N MET A 230 11.88 5.67 -3.17
CA MET A 230 13.09 5.20 -2.52
C MET A 230 12.72 4.68 -1.13
N HIS A 231 12.24 3.43 -1.08
CA HIS A 231 11.98 2.69 0.17
C HIS A 231 12.77 1.39 0.17
N TRP A 232 13.73 1.25 1.09
CA TRP A 232 14.52 0.00 1.22
C TRP A 232 13.73 -1.14 1.85
N LEU A 233 12.72 -0.79 2.65
CA LEU A 233 11.77 -1.71 3.25
C LEU A 233 10.37 -1.27 2.85
N ARG A 234 9.58 -2.22 2.35
CA ARG A 234 8.16 -2.02 2.04
C ARG A 234 7.28 -2.96 2.85
N ILE A 235 6.05 -2.53 3.05
CA ILE A 235 4.99 -3.31 3.67
C ILE A 235 3.96 -3.51 2.57
N ASP A 236 3.81 -4.74 2.12
CA ASP A 236 2.84 -5.10 1.09
C ASP A 236 1.53 -5.55 1.73
N ARG A 237 0.41 -5.38 1.03
CA ARG A 237 -0.92 -5.79 1.49
C ARG A 237 -1.59 -6.65 0.44
N TYR A 238 -1.99 -7.86 0.83
CA TYR A 238 -2.68 -8.79 -0.05
C TYR A 238 -4.09 -9.06 0.46
N PHE A 239 -5.05 -9.02 -0.45
CA PHE A 239 -6.43 -9.42 -0.19
C PHE A 239 -6.62 -10.87 -0.65
N THR A 240 -7.45 -11.63 0.06
CA THR A 240 -7.74 -13.03 -0.23
C THR A 240 -9.25 -13.25 -0.31
N GLY A 241 -9.68 -14.38 -0.86
CA GLY A 241 -11.09 -14.70 -1.04
C GLY A 241 -11.69 -14.20 -2.36
N GLU A 242 -12.81 -14.80 -2.74
CA GLU A 242 -13.51 -14.50 -4.00
C GLU A 242 -14.47 -13.31 -3.87
N ASP A 243 -14.94 -13.02 -2.65
CA ASP A 243 -15.83 -11.89 -2.36
C ASP A 243 -15.03 -10.59 -2.19
N VAL A 244 -15.03 -9.74 -3.22
CA VAL A 244 -14.32 -8.46 -3.22
C VAL A 244 -14.93 -7.41 -2.30
N ASP A 245 -16.21 -7.54 -1.94
CA ASP A 245 -16.88 -6.63 -1.00
C ASP A 245 -16.59 -7.04 0.46
N ASN A 246 -16.25 -8.31 0.70
CA ASN A 246 -15.82 -8.82 2.00
C ASN A 246 -14.61 -9.77 1.87
N PRO A 247 -13.45 -9.24 1.46
CA PRO A 247 -12.26 -10.04 1.25
C PRO A 247 -11.62 -10.41 2.59
N GLY A 248 -10.93 -11.55 2.60
CA GLY A 248 -9.88 -11.82 3.57
C GLY A 248 -8.68 -10.89 3.34
N ILE A 249 -7.81 -10.82 4.34
CA ILE A 249 -6.53 -10.12 4.24
C ILE A 249 -5.48 -11.14 4.60
N ALA A 250 -4.46 -11.30 3.75
CA ALA A 250 -3.38 -12.20 4.05
C ALA A 250 -2.55 -11.67 5.22
N ILE A 251 -2.47 -12.43 6.33
CA ILE A 251 -1.75 -12.05 7.57
C ILE A 251 -0.78 -13.13 8.06
#